data_AF-A0A5B1RDA5-F1
#
_entry.id   AF-A0A5B1RDA5-F1
#
_cell.length_a   1.000
_cell.length_b   1.000
_cell.length_c   1.000
_cell.angle_alpha   90.00
_cell.angle_beta   90.00
_cell.angle_gamma   90.00
#
_symmetry.space_group_name_H-M   'P 1'
#
loop_
_entity.id
_entity.type
_entity.pdbx_description
1 polymer ?
#
loop_
_entity_poly.entity_id
_entity_poly.type
_entity_poly.pdbx_seq_one_letter_code
_entity_poly.pdbx_strand_id
1 'polypeptide(L)'
;RPIEVDWWIKRAKDPFKIPSLDTVSKFDTFRRSWISWWTALQPSYRREHQNGQPMPRSEVADAWIDLVIPGSNGIYLIIFTLAWW
;
A
#
# COMPACT_ATOMS: atom_id res chain seq x y z
N ARG A 1 7.56 -0.41 2.59
CA ARG A 1 6.38 -0.56 3.48
C ARG A 1 6.55 0.39 4.67
N PRO A 2 5.50 1.12 5.09
CA PRO A 2 5.58 2.03 6.24
C PRO A 2 5.90 1.29 7.55
N ILE A 3 6.53 1.99 8.50
CA ILE A 3 6.97 1.41 9.78
C ILE A 3 5.77 1.02 10.67
N GLU A 4 4.68 1.76 10.57
CA GLU A 4 3.41 1.55 11.25
C GLU A 4 2.80 0.20 10.85
N VAL A 5 2.87 -0.14 9.57
CA VAL A 5 2.38 -1.42 9.05
C VAL A 5 3.26 -2.57 9.54
N ASP A 6 4.58 -2.39 9.59
CA ASP A 6 5.49 -3.40 10.14
C ASP A 6 5.24 -3.66 11.64
N TRP A 7 5.04 -2.57 12.39
CA TRP A 7 4.69 -2.62 13.81
C TRP A 7 3.37 -3.36 14.07
N TRP A 8 2.37 -3.18 13.21
CA TRP A 8 1.07 -3.84 13.29
C TRP A 8 1.13 -5.32 12.94
N ILE A 9 1.91 -5.68 11.90
CA ILE A 9 2.15 -7.06 11.51
C ILE A 9 2.81 -7.85 12.64
N LYS A 10 3.79 -7.25 13.33
CA LYS A 10 4.43 -7.85 14.52
C LYS A 10 3.48 -8.07 15.69
N ARG A 11 2.29 -7.47 15.67
CA ARG A 11 1.21 -7.62 16.66
C ARG A 11 0.05 -8.46 16.13
N ALA A 12 0.36 -9.43 15.27
CA ALA A 12 -0.60 -10.34 14.67
C ALA A 12 -1.71 -9.67 13.86
N LYS A 13 -1.50 -8.42 13.39
CA LYS A 13 -2.49 -7.66 12.63
C LYS A 13 -3.80 -7.47 13.42
N ASP A 14 -3.71 -7.30 14.74
CA ASP A 14 -4.86 -7.10 15.62
C ASP A 14 -5.66 -5.85 15.18
N PRO A 15 -6.95 -5.99 14.78
CA PRO A 15 -7.73 -4.89 14.25
C PRO A 15 -8.03 -3.81 15.30
N PHE A 16 -7.88 -4.12 16.58
CA PHE A 16 -8.07 -3.17 17.68
C PHE A 16 -6.78 -2.45 18.08
N LYS A 17 -5.62 -2.85 17.52
CA LYS A 17 -4.31 -2.23 17.80
C LYS A 17 -3.78 -1.52 16.56
N ILE A 18 -4.46 -0.45 16.17
CA ILE A 18 -4.03 0.42 15.07
C ILE A 18 -2.94 1.37 15.58
N PRO A 19 -1.84 1.58 14.83
CA PRO A 19 -0.82 2.57 15.18
C PRO A 19 -1.41 3.99 15.33
N SER A 20 -0.94 4.74 16.32
CA SER A 20 -1.39 6.13 16.48
C SER A 20 -0.84 7.03 15.38
N LEU A 21 -1.73 7.61 14.58
CA LEU A 21 -1.47 8.65 13.58
C LEU A 21 -1.98 10.03 14.04
N ASP A 22 -2.05 10.24 15.36
CA ASP A 22 -2.62 11.41 16.06
C ASP A 22 -2.10 12.79 15.63
N THR A 23 -0.86 12.85 15.14
CA THR A 23 -0.20 14.11 14.79
C THR A 23 -0.19 14.30 13.28
N VAL A 24 -0.48 15.51 12.80
CA VAL A 24 -0.44 15.87 11.36
C VAL A 24 0.87 15.44 10.68
N SER A 25 2.00 15.58 11.38
CA SER A 25 3.31 15.15 10.88
C SER A 25 3.42 13.63 10.71
N LYS A 26 2.91 12.83 11.67
CA LYS A 26 2.89 11.37 11.57
C LYS A 26 1.96 10.91 10.46
N PHE A 27 0.80 11.53 10.36
CA PHE A 27 -0.18 11.27 9.31
C PHE A 27 0.41 11.51 7.91
N ASP A 28 1.01 12.69 7.67
CA ASP A 28 1.62 13.00 6.36
C ASP A 28 2.78 12.06 6.03
N THR A 29 3.61 11.74 7.03
CA THR A 29 4.72 10.79 6.88
C THR A 29 4.22 9.39 6.50
N PHE A 30 3.18 8.89 7.19
CA PHE A 30 2.55 7.62 6.89
C PHE A 30 1.96 7.64 5.48
N ARG A 31 1.17 8.66 5.13
CA ARG A 31 0.57 8.86 3.81
C ARG A 31 1.61 8.76 2.69
N ARG A 32 2.70 9.53 2.77
CA ARG A 32 3.75 9.53 1.73
C ARG A 32 4.43 8.18 1.62
N SER A 33 4.73 7.56 2.76
CA SER A 33 5.36 6.24 2.82
C SER A 33 4.44 5.14 2.26
N TRP A 34 3.14 5.25 2.53
CA TRP A 34 2.13 4.31 2.06
C TRP A 34 1.96 4.41 0.55
N ILE A 35 1.87 5.63 0.01
CA ILE A 35 1.80 5.88 -1.42
C ILE A 35 3.05 5.32 -2.12
N SER A 36 4.24 5.66 -1.62
CA SER A 36 5.50 5.16 -2.20
C SER A 36 5.56 3.63 -2.21
N TRP A 37 5.12 3.01 -1.10
CA TRP A 37 5.05 1.56 -1.00
C TRP A 37 4.05 0.95 -1.99
N TRP A 38 2.83 1.48 -2.07
CA TRP A 38 1.81 1.00 -3.01
C TRP A 38 2.29 1.12 -4.46
N THR A 39 2.84 2.27 -4.83
CA THR A 39 3.38 2.52 -6.17
C THR A 39 4.50 1.54 -6.53
N ALA A 40 5.37 1.18 -5.59
CA ALA A 40 6.42 0.19 -5.82
C ALA A 40 5.87 -1.23 -6.07
N LEU A 41 4.72 -1.56 -5.48
CA LEU A 41 4.03 -2.84 -5.72
C LEU A 41 3.29 -2.89 -7.06
N GLN A 42 3.04 -1.74 -7.69
CA GLN A 42 2.37 -1.71 -8.98
C GLN A 42 3.31 -2.17 -10.09
N PRO A 43 2.80 -2.89 -11.11
CA PRO A 43 3.56 -3.24 -12.30
C PRO A 43 4.15 -2.03 -13.02
N SER A 44 5.25 -2.23 -13.75
CA SER A 44 5.97 -1.17 -14.48
C SER A 44 5.06 -0.34 -15.37
N TYR A 45 4.16 -0.96 -16.13
CA TYR A 45 3.22 -0.28 -17.02
C TYR A 45 2.24 0.67 -16.29
N ARG A 46 1.99 0.44 -14.98
CA ARG A 46 1.22 1.38 -14.16
C ARG A 46 2.09 2.51 -13.60
N ARG A 47 3.41 2.32 -13.52
CA ARG A 47 4.37 3.28 -12.95
C ARG A 47 4.83 4.36 -13.92
N GLU A 48 4.75 4.16 -15.23
CA GLU A 48 5.30 5.08 -16.25
C GLU A 48 4.64 6.48 -16.29
N HIS A 49 3.45 6.65 -15.72
CA HIS A 49 2.71 7.92 -15.71
C HIS A 49 2.90 8.75 -14.42
N GLN A 50 4.03 8.57 -13.71
CA GLN A 50 4.28 9.01 -12.33
C GLN A 50 4.47 10.53 -12.08
N ASN A 51 3.82 11.40 -12.86
CA ASN A 51 3.79 12.85 -12.57
C ASN A 51 2.59 13.29 -11.73
N GLY A 52 1.64 12.40 -11.44
CA GLY A 52 0.48 12.76 -10.63
C GLY A 52 -0.30 11.54 -10.18
N GLN A 53 -0.66 11.53 -8.91
CA GLN A 53 -1.77 10.70 -8.45
C GLN A 53 -3.06 11.25 -9.07
N PRO A 54 -4.03 10.41 -9.46
CA PRO A 54 -4.13 8.96 -9.23
C PRO A 54 -3.47 8.09 -10.30
N MET A 55 -3.18 6.83 -9.95
CA MET A 55 -2.62 5.83 -10.86
C MET A 55 -3.53 5.65 -12.10
N PRO A 56 -2.94 5.42 -13.30
CA PRO A 56 -3.71 5.15 -14.51
C PRO A 56 -4.65 3.97 -14.32
N ARG A 57 -5.90 4.12 -14.77
CA ARG A 57 -6.90 3.04 -14.80
C ARG A 57 -6.89 2.24 -16.10
N SER A 58 -6.00 2.59 -17.04
CA SER A 58 -5.84 1.87 -18.30
C SER A 58 -5.25 0.49 -18.05
N GLU A 59 -5.91 -0.52 -18.59
CA GLU A 59 -5.39 -1.89 -18.62
C GLU A 59 -4.57 -2.09 -19.89
N VAL A 60 -3.42 -2.74 -19.76
CA VAL A 60 -2.66 -3.27 -20.90
C VAL A 60 -3.08 -4.73 -21.03
N ALA A 61 -3.64 -5.10 -22.19
CA ALA A 61 -4.31 -6.39 -22.41
C ALA A 61 -3.40 -7.61 -22.15
N ASP A 62 -2.08 -7.47 -22.36
CA ASP A 62 -1.14 -8.60 -22.38
C ASP A 62 -0.24 -8.70 -21.14
N ALA A 63 -0.55 -8.00 -20.05
CA ALA A 63 0.36 -7.92 -18.88
C ALA A 63 0.05 -8.90 -17.74
N TRP A 64 -1.02 -9.69 -17.83
CA TRP A 64 -1.50 -10.58 -16.77
C TRP A 64 -1.09 -12.06 -16.98
N ILE A 65 0.06 -12.29 -17.60
CA ILE A 65 0.52 -13.63 -18.01
C ILE A 65 0.95 -14.46 -16.79
N ASP A 66 1.51 -13.81 -15.78
CA ASP A 66 2.07 -14.47 -14.60
C ASP A 66 1.18 -14.29 -13.37
N LEU A 67 0.64 -15.39 -12.84
CA LEU A 67 0.01 -15.41 -11.54
C LEU A 67 1.10 -15.41 -10.46
N VAL A 68 1.45 -14.24 -9.94
CA VAL A 68 2.19 -14.16 -8.69
C VAL A 68 1.24 -14.62 -7.58
N ILE A 69 1.63 -15.64 -6.81
CA ILE A 69 0.93 -16.07 -5.60
C ILE A 69 1.63 -15.41 -4.40
N PRO A 70 1.38 -14.12 -4.11
CA PRO A 70 1.87 -13.55 -2.87
C PRO A 70 1.14 -14.25 -1.71
N GLY A 71 1.83 -14.41 -0.58
CA GLY A 71 1.24 -15.03 0.61
C GLY A 71 -0.12 -14.43 0.98
N SER A 72 -0.90 -15.20 1.73
CA SER A 72 -2.35 -15.07 1.99
C SER A 72 -2.89 -13.71 2.48
N ASN A 73 -2.07 -12.68 2.65
CA ASN A 73 -2.47 -11.40 3.23
C ASN A 73 -1.99 -10.15 2.48
N GLY A 74 -1.38 -10.28 1.29
CA GLY A 74 -0.81 -9.13 0.56
C GLY A 74 -1.81 -7.99 0.33
N ILE A 75 -2.93 -8.29 -0.32
CA ILE A 75 -3.99 -7.30 -0.61
C ILE A 75 -4.76 -6.86 0.64
N TYR A 76 -4.94 -7.76 1.61
CA TYR A 76 -5.57 -7.46 2.89
C TYR A 76 -4.83 -6.34 3.63
N LEU A 77 -3.49 -6.40 3.66
CA LEU A 77 -2.67 -5.36 4.28
C LEU A 77 -2.88 -4.00 3.61
N ILE A 78 -2.96 -3.96 2.28
CA ILE A 78 -3.17 -2.72 1.53
C ILE A 78 -4.53 -2.11 1.87
N ILE A 79 -5.61 -2.89 1.82
CA ILE A 79 -6.97 -2.39 2.10
C ILE A 79 -7.08 -1.91 3.54
N PHE A 80 -6.59 -2.70 4.51
CA PHE A 80 -6.74 -2.37 5.92
C PHE A 80 -5.95 -1.11 6.30
N THR A 81 -4.73 -0.97 5.79
CA THR A 81 -3.88 0.19 6.07
C THR A 81 -4.29 1.44 5.29
N LEU A 82 -4.99 1.26 4.16
CA LEU A 82 -5.67 2.36 3.48
C LEU A 82 -6.82 2.90 4.34
N ALA A 83 -7.58 2.06 5.03
CA ALA A 83 -8.67 2.50 5.90
C ALA A 83 -8.21 3.28 7.15
N TRP A 84 -6.90 3.37 7.42
CA TRP A 84 -6.37 4.21 8.50
C TRP A 84 -6.41 5.71 8.16
N TRP A 85 -6.66 6.07 6.89
CA TRP A 85 -6.63 7.45 6.42
C TRP A 85 -7.55 7.75 5.23
#